data_AF-A0AAN8XAM2-F1
#
_entry.id   AF-A0AAN8XAM2-F1
#
_cell.length_a   1.000
_cell.length_b   1.000
_cell.length_c   1.000
_cell.angle_alpha   90.00
_cell.angle_beta   90.00
_cell.angle_gamma   90.00
#
_symmetry.space_group_name_H-M   'P 1'
#
loop_
_entity.id
_entity.type
_entity.pdbx_description
1 polymer ?
#
loop_
_entity_poly.entity_id
_entity_poly.type
_entity_poly.pdbx_seq_one_letter_code
_entity_poly.pdbx_strand_id
1 'polypeptide(L)'
;MGPESASYILPCKNVLRLRRQFYRWTEQHPEDTEAYLRALFVAAEHCSLVNKKKSIKDQFASGILNDDLAKKIELMYLHKDGSLSLDDVVEYSRTYKGVHKGRKLENEQNTETKEIAAVQQRKKMFWG
;
A
#
# COMPACT_ATOMS: atom_id res chain seq x y z
N MET A 1 5.79 56.82 -8.76
CA MET A 1 5.32 55.74 -7.86
C MET A 1 5.24 54.48 -8.69
N GLY A 2 6.20 53.58 -8.50
CA GLY A 2 6.43 52.42 -9.37
C GLY A 2 5.48 51.27 -9.09
N PRO A 3 5.19 50.40 -10.09
CA PRO A 3 4.37 49.22 -9.92
C PRO A 3 5.22 48.09 -9.32
N GLU A 4 5.51 48.14 -8.02
CA GLU A 4 6.32 47.11 -7.34
C GLU A 4 5.52 45.88 -6.88
N SER A 5 4.20 45.86 -7.09
CA SER A 5 3.33 44.79 -6.57
C SER A 5 3.21 43.56 -7.46
N ALA A 6 3.68 43.60 -8.71
CA ALA A 6 3.50 42.51 -9.67
C ALA A 6 4.62 41.45 -9.67
N SER A 7 5.78 41.70 -9.03
CA SER A 7 6.93 40.76 -9.07
C SER A 7 6.92 39.69 -7.97
N TYR A 8 6.01 39.79 -6.99
CA TYR A 8 5.97 38.87 -5.84
C TYR A 8 5.38 37.48 -6.17
N ILE A 9 4.60 37.36 -7.24
CA ILE A 9 3.96 36.11 -7.66
C ILE A 9 4.71 35.58 -8.87
N LEU A 10 5.95 35.15 -8.67
CA LEU A 10 6.61 34.31 -9.65
C LEU A 10 5.88 32.95 -9.68
N PRO A 11 5.56 32.39 -10.86
CA PRO A 11 5.05 31.03 -10.98
C PRO A 11 6.15 30.04 -10.57
N CYS A 12 6.32 29.89 -9.27
CA CYS A 12 7.22 28.92 -8.69
C CYS A 12 6.39 27.67 -8.37
N LYS A 13 6.93 26.48 -8.68
CA LYS A 13 6.31 25.24 -8.23
C LYS A 13 6.08 25.37 -6.72
N ASN A 14 4.83 25.32 -6.28
CA ASN A 14 4.51 25.42 -4.87
C ASN A 14 4.91 24.11 -4.17
N VAL A 15 6.20 24.00 -3.84
CA VAL A 15 6.82 22.83 -3.22
C VAL A 15 6.11 22.52 -1.90
N LEU A 16 5.67 23.54 -1.16
CA LEU A 16 4.90 23.34 0.07
C LEU A 16 3.56 22.64 -0.17
N ARG A 17 2.83 23.02 -1.23
CA ARG A 17 1.59 22.35 -1.63
C ARG A 17 1.85 20.90 -2.02
N LEU A 18 2.89 20.64 -2.81
CA LEU A 18 3.25 19.28 -3.25
C LEU A 18 3.63 18.39 -2.07
N ARG A 19 4.43 18.90 -1.12
CA ARG A 19 4.77 18.17 0.12
C ARG A 19 3.53 17.84 0.95
N ARG A 20 2.60 18.78 1.13
CA ARG A 20 1.35 18.51 1.86
C ARG A 20 0.51 17.44 1.16
N GLN A 21 0.47 17.47 -0.17
CA GLN A 21 -0.25 16.48 -0.95
C GLN A 21 0.41 15.10 -0.82
N PHE A 22 1.74 15.03 -0.83
CA PHE A 22 2.51 13.81 -0.62
C PHE A 22 2.16 13.13 0.71
N TYR A 23 2.16 13.87 1.83
CA TYR A 23 1.85 13.30 3.14
C TYR A 23 0.37 12.93 3.35
N ARG A 24 -0.52 13.47 2.52
CA ARG A 24 -1.95 13.13 2.53
C ARG A 24 -2.29 11.97 1.61
N TRP A 25 -1.33 11.50 0.82
CA TRP A 25 -1.58 10.46 -0.15
C TRP A 25 -1.72 9.12 0.56
N THR A 26 -2.87 8.50 0.39
CA THR A 26 -3.16 7.15 0.88
C THR A 26 -3.63 6.29 -0.28
N GLU A 27 -3.39 4.99 -0.16
CA GLU A 27 -3.95 3.97 -1.03
C GLU A 27 -5.49 4.08 -1.01
N GLN A 28 -6.11 4.04 -2.20
CA GLN A 28 -7.56 4.13 -2.34
C GLN A 28 -8.22 2.75 -2.34
N HIS A 29 -7.55 1.77 -2.95
CA HIS A 29 -8.03 0.41 -3.07
C HIS A 29 -6.90 -0.56 -2.71
N PRO A 30 -7.17 -1.58 -1.88
CA PRO A 30 -6.18 -2.56 -1.47
C PRO A 30 -5.66 -3.41 -2.64
N GLU A 31 -6.37 -3.45 -3.78
CA GLU A 31 -5.90 -4.14 -4.98
C GLU A 31 -4.78 -3.37 -5.69
N ASP A 32 -4.67 -2.06 -5.46
CA ASP A 32 -3.80 -1.15 -6.21
C ASP A 32 -2.54 -0.71 -5.46
N THR A 33 -2.16 -1.40 -4.37
CA THR A 33 -0.96 -1.09 -3.57
C THR A 33 0.28 -0.83 -4.41
N GLU A 34 0.51 -1.61 -5.47
CA GLU A 34 1.65 -1.37 -6.37
C GLU A 34 1.55 -0.02 -7.08
N ALA A 35 0.38 0.29 -7.65
CA ALA A 35 0.15 1.56 -8.34
C ALA A 35 0.31 2.73 -7.36
N TYR A 36 -0.16 2.58 -6.12
CA TYR A 36 0.06 3.53 -5.03
C TYR A 36 1.56 3.73 -4.75
N LEU A 37 2.31 2.64 -4.50
CA LEU A 37 3.75 2.70 -4.19
C LEU A 37 4.54 3.41 -5.30
N ARG A 38 4.27 3.07 -6.56
CA ARG A 38 4.92 3.69 -7.72
C ARG A 38 4.54 5.16 -7.89
N ALA A 39 3.26 5.50 -7.79
CA ALA A 39 2.79 6.87 -7.90
C ALA A 39 3.39 7.76 -6.79
N LEU A 40 3.47 7.25 -5.57
CA LEU A 40 4.06 7.96 -4.45
C LEU A 40 5.57 8.19 -4.65
N PHE A 41 6.30 7.19 -5.17
CA PHE A 41 7.71 7.32 -5.49
C PHE A 41 7.95 8.43 -6.54
N VAL A 42 7.16 8.46 -7.61
CA VAL A 42 7.20 9.51 -8.63
C VAL A 42 6.85 10.88 -8.02
N ALA A 43 5.82 10.96 -7.16
CA ALA A 43 5.45 12.19 -6.50
C ALA A 43 6.59 12.75 -5.60
N ALA A 44 7.35 11.87 -4.95
CA ALA A 44 8.49 12.26 -4.11
C ALA A 44 9.60 12.95 -4.90
N GLU A 45 9.80 12.62 -6.19
CA GLU A 45 10.75 13.30 -7.08
C GLU A 45 10.45 14.80 -7.21
N HIS A 46 9.18 15.17 -7.14
CA HIS A 46 8.73 16.54 -7.37
C HIS A 46 8.57 17.37 -6.08
N CYS A 47 8.69 16.76 -4.91
CA CYS A 47 8.42 17.41 -3.61
C CYS A 47 9.64 18.04 -2.93
N SER A 48 10.85 17.89 -3.50
CA SER A 48 12.12 18.39 -2.94
C SER A 48 12.25 18.10 -1.43
N LEU A 49 12.13 16.84 -1.01
CA LEU A 49 12.10 16.43 0.40
C LEU A 49 13.49 16.50 1.04
N VAL A 50 13.58 16.91 2.32
CA VAL A 50 14.87 17.04 3.05
C VAL A 50 15.56 15.68 3.23
N ASN A 51 14.80 14.67 3.66
CA ASN A 51 15.29 13.29 3.76
C ASN A 51 14.37 12.38 2.95
N LYS A 52 14.52 12.44 1.64
CA LYS A 52 13.64 11.79 0.66
C LYS A 52 13.45 10.29 0.93
N LYS A 53 14.53 9.55 1.19
CA LYS A 53 14.46 8.11 1.47
C LYS A 53 13.61 7.82 2.71
N LYS A 54 13.84 8.55 3.80
CA LYS A 54 13.08 8.37 5.04
C LYS A 54 11.60 8.75 4.84
N SER A 55 11.33 9.91 4.25
CA SER A 55 9.97 10.38 4.02
C SER A 55 9.16 9.45 3.11
N ILE A 56 9.78 8.83 2.10
CA ILE A 56 9.12 7.83 1.26
C ILE A 56 8.78 6.58 2.07
N LYS A 57 9.70 6.08 2.90
CA LYS A 57 9.47 4.90 3.74
C LYS A 57 8.34 5.14 4.74
N ASP A 58 8.37 6.27 5.43
CA ASP A 58 7.34 6.65 6.40
C ASP A 58 5.97 6.72 5.71
N GLN A 59 5.91 7.28 4.49
CA GLN A 59 4.65 7.40 3.74
C GLN A 59 4.18 6.08 3.11
N PHE A 60 5.09 5.17 2.77
CA PHE A 60 4.72 3.81 2.38
C PHE A 60 4.07 3.06 3.54
N ALA A 61 4.65 3.11 4.74
CA ALA A 61 4.08 2.45 5.90
C ALA A 61 2.74 3.09 6.32
N SER A 62 2.62 4.42 6.30
CA SER A 62 1.42 5.12 6.78
C SER A 62 0.26 5.15 5.81
N GLY A 63 0.52 5.08 4.50
CA GLY A 63 -0.51 5.25 3.47
C GLY A 63 -1.06 3.95 2.87
N ILE A 64 -0.55 2.78 3.25
CA ILE A 64 -1.12 1.48 2.86
C ILE A 64 -2.35 1.17 3.72
N LEU A 65 -3.44 0.72 3.09
CA LEU A 65 -4.70 0.43 3.80
C LEU A 65 -4.66 -0.85 4.64
N ASN A 66 -3.83 -1.82 4.23
CA ASN A 66 -3.68 -3.08 4.94
C ASN A 66 -2.60 -2.96 6.02
N ASP A 67 -3.01 -2.83 7.28
CA ASP A 67 -2.13 -2.70 8.44
C ASP A 67 -1.11 -3.85 8.58
N ASP A 68 -1.49 -5.08 8.23
CA ASP A 68 -0.59 -6.23 8.32
C ASP A 68 0.51 -6.16 7.25
N LEU A 69 0.15 -5.72 6.04
CA LEU A 69 1.12 -5.47 4.98
C LEU A 69 2.03 -4.30 5.32
N ALA A 70 1.46 -3.20 5.84
CA ALA A 70 2.21 -2.02 6.27
C ALA A 70 3.26 -2.35 7.33
N LYS A 71 2.87 -3.08 8.39
CA LYS A 71 3.79 -3.55 9.44
C LYS A 71 4.90 -4.44 8.89
N LYS A 72 4.58 -5.34 7.97
CA LYS A 72 5.60 -6.22 7.35
C LYS A 72 6.60 -5.44 6.52
N ILE A 73 6.14 -4.45 5.76
CA ILE A 73 7.00 -3.55 4.99
C ILE A 73 7.87 -2.70 5.93
N GLU A 74 7.32 -2.20 7.04
CA GLU A 74 8.08 -1.48 8.06
C GLU A 74 9.21 -2.33 8.65
N LEU A 75 8.91 -3.57 9.04
CA LEU A 75 9.91 -4.52 9.53
C LEU A 75 11.01 -4.80 8.49
N MET A 76 10.65 -4.93 7.22
CA MET A 76 11.63 -5.10 6.14
C MET A 76 12.63 -3.93 6.11
N TYR A 77 12.16 -2.69 6.29
CA TYR A 77 13.05 -1.53 6.33
C TYR A 77 13.97 -1.50 7.55
N LEU A 78 13.50 -1.99 8.71
CA LEU A 78 14.28 -2.06 9.94
C LEU A 78 15.39 -3.12 9.85
N HIS A 79 15.14 -4.26 9.21
CA HIS A 79 16.09 -5.38 9.16
C HIS A 79 17.19 -5.27 8.09
N LYS A 80 16.98 -4.48 7.03
CA LYS A 80 17.90 -4.40 5.88
C LYS A 80 18.84 -3.17 5.89
N ASP A 81 19.03 -2.49 7.02
CA ASP A 81 19.88 -1.29 7.15
C ASP A 81 19.64 -0.24 6.04
N GLY A 82 18.38 -0.12 5.61
CA GLY A 82 17.98 0.84 4.60
C GLY A 82 18.35 0.53 3.15
N SER A 83 18.84 -0.68 2.85
CA SER A 83 19.15 -1.15 1.47
C SER A 83 17.93 -1.54 0.63
N LEU A 84 16.72 -1.55 1.21
CA LEU A 84 15.50 -1.88 0.46
C LEU A 84 15.22 -0.87 -0.66
N SER A 85 15.05 -1.39 -1.86
CA SER A 85 14.62 -0.65 -3.05
C SER A 85 13.09 -0.61 -3.17
N LEU A 86 12.57 0.24 -4.06
CA LEU A 86 11.14 0.25 -4.40
C LEU A 86 10.69 -1.11 -4.93
N ASP A 87 11.52 -1.74 -5.76
CA ASP A 87 11.19 -3.01 -6.41
C ASP A 87 11.03 -4.14 -5.40
N ASP A 88 11.89 -4.19 -4.37
CA ASP A 88 11.75 -5.14 -3.25
C ASP A 88 10.37 -5.03 -2.58
N VAL A 89 9.90 -3.79 -2.34
CA VAL A 89 8.62 -3.52 -1.66
C VAL A 89 7.45 -3.90 -2.55
N VAL A 90 7.54 -3.56 -3.84
CA VAL A 90 6.51 -3.89 -4.83
C VAL A 90 6.41 -5.40 -4.98
N GLU A 91 7.52 -6.10 -5.13
CA GLU A 91 7.57 -7.56 -5.21
C GLU A 91 7.00 -8.21 -3.94
N TYR A 92 7.36 -7.69 -2.77
CA TYR A 92 6.79 -8.16 -1.50
C TYR A 92 5.27 -7.95 -1.43
N SER A 93 4.78 -6.77 -1.86
CA SER A 93 3.34 -6.48 -1.86
C SER A 93 2.55 -7.43 -2.78
N ARG A 94 3.12 -7.79 -3.94
CA ARG A 94 2.54 -8.75 -4.89
C ARG A 94 2.48 -10.16 -4.30
N THR A 95 3.59 -10.63 -3.75
CA THR A 95 3.68 -11.98 -3.15
C THR A 95 2.74 -12.10 -1.94
N TYR A 96 2.67 -11.08 -1.09
CA TYR A 96 1.74 -11.04 0.04
C TYR A 96 0.29 -11.15 -0.42
N LYS A 97 -0.11 -10.41 -1.46
CA LYS A 97 -1.45 -10.53 -2.06
C LYS A 97 -1.71 -11.92 -2.64
N GLY A 98 -0.74 -12.50 -3.35
CA GLY A 98 -0.87 -13.85 -3.91
C GLY A 98 -1.10 -14.91 -2.83
N VAL A 99 -0.32 -14.86 -1.74
CA VAL A 99 -0.46 -15.79 -0.61
C VAL A 99 -1.79 -15.59 0.12
N HIS A 100 -2.26 -14.36 0.31
CA HIS A 100 -3.56 -14.11 0.93
C HIS A 100 -4.75 -14.47 0.04
N LYS A 101 -4.67 -14.23 -1.27
CA LYS A 101 -5.68 -14.72 -2.23
C LYS A 101 -5.73 -16.25 -2.26
N GLY A 102 -4.59 -16.92 -2.28
CA GLY A 102 -4.51 -18.39 -2.22
C GLY A 102 -5.14 -18.96 -0.94
N ARG A 103 -4.78 -18.43 0.23
CA ARG A 103 -5.35 -18.88 1.52
C ARG A 103 -6.86 -18.62 1.63
N LYS A 104 -7.36 -17.54 1.04
CA LYS A 104 -8.79 -17.25 1.04
C LYS A 104 -9.56 -18.29 0.22
N LEU A 105 -9.07 -18.63 -0.97
CA LEU A 105 -9.66 -19.65 -1.83
C LEU A 105 -9.63 -21.04 -1.20
N GLU A 106 -8.51 -21.41 -0.55
CA GLU A 106 -8.40 -22.69 0.18
C GLU A 106 -9.40 -22.78 1.34
N ASN A 107 -9.59 -21.69 2.09
CA ASN A 107 -10.57 -21.64 3.18
C ASN A 107 -12.01 -21.74 2.66
N GLU A 108 -12.34 -21.07 1.56
CA GLU A 108 -13.67 -21.15 0.92
C GLU A 108 -13.97 -22.59 0.45
N GLN A 109 -13.04 -23.24 -0.24
CA GLN A 109 -13.19 -24.66 -0.66
C GLN A 109 -13.32 -25.62 0.52
N ASN A 110 -12.58 -25.39 1.61
CA ASN A 110 -12.65 -26.21 2.82
C ASN A 110 -13.97 -26.02 3.59
N THR A 111 -14.62 -24.86 3.42
CA THR A 111 -15.94 -24.60 4.02
C THR A 111 -17.04 -25.30 3.23
N GLU A 112 -17.02 -25.18 1.90
CA GLU A 112 -17.98 -25.84 1.00
C GLU A 112 -17.94 -27.37 1.12
N THR A 113 -16.74 -27.96 1.19
CA THR A 113 -16.60 -29.41 1.37
C THR A 113 -17.13 -29.91 2.71
N LYS A 114 -16.99 -29.12 3.79
CA LYS A 114 -17.57 -29.45 5.11
C LYS A 114 -19.09 -29.37 5.11
N GLU A 115 -19.67 -28.38 4.42
CA GLU A 115 -21.13 -28.26 4.30
C GLU A 115 -21.73 -29.42 3.50
N ILE A 116 -21.11 -29.80 2.38
CA ILE A 116 -21.55 -30.94 1.57
C ILE A 116 -21.48 -32.25 2.39
N ALA A 117 -20.39 -32.47 3.13
CA ALA A 117 -20.25 -33.63 4.00
C ALA A 117 -21.32 -33.67 5.10
N ALA A 118 -21.61 -32.53 5.73
CA ALA A 118 -22.64 -32.42 6.77
C ALA A 118 -24.06 -32.71 6.23
N VAL A 119 -24.39 -32.24 5.02
CA VAL A 119 -25.68 -32.51 4.37
C VAL A 119 -25.81 -33.99 4.00
N GLN A 120 -24.75 -34.63 3.51
CA GLN A 120 -24.74 -36.05 3.19
C GLN A 120 -24.91 -36.94 4.43
N GLN A 121 -24.27 -36.59 5.55
CA GLN A 121 -24.45 -37.30 6.83
C GLN A 121 -25.89 -37.19 7.35
N ARG A 122 -26.51 -36.00 7.28
CA ARG A 122 -27.92 -35.82 7.68
C ARG A 122 -28.88 -36.64 6.83
N LYS A 123 -28.67 -36.73 5.51
CA LYS A 123 -29.50 -37.57 4.63
C LYS A 123 -29.38 -39.06 4.97
N LYS A 124 -28.19 -39.55 5.33
CA LYS A 124 -27.98 -40.94 5.76
C LYS A 124 -28.68 -41.29 7.07
N MET A 125 -28.76 -40.37 8.04
CA MET A 125 -29.46 -40.61 9.31
C MET A 125 -30.98 -40.59 9.20
N PHE A 126 -31.54 -39.99 8.15
CA PHE A 126 -32.99 -39.80 8.01
C PHE A 126 -33.67 -40.85 7.12
N TRP A 127 -32.89 -41.60 6.33
CA TRP A 127 -33.38 -42.60 5.36
C TRP A 127 -32.73 -43.99 5.52
N GLY A 128 -31.91 -44.19 6.55
CA GLY A 128 -31.36 -45.50 6.94
C GLY A 128 -31.99 -45.98 8.24
#